data_AF-A0A1W9WM71-F1
#
_entry.id   AF-A0A1W9WM71-F1
#
_cell.length_a   1.000
_cell.length_b   1.000
_cell.length_c   1.000
_cell.angle_alpha   90.00
_cell.angle_beta   90.00
_cell.angle_gamma   90.00
#
_symmetry.space_group_name_H-M   'P 1'
#
loop_
_entity.id
_entity.type
_entity.pdbx_description
1 polymer ?
#
loop_
_entity_poly.entity_id
_entity_poly.type
_entity_poly.pdbx_seq_one_letter_code
_entity_poly.pdbx_strand_id
1 'polypeptide(L)'
;MLTYMRNKLVSIETPAENIFVAYGFLDDHIYSLETTFQVNGDHMTIEWLKGRWNRYTTPDCPRAEEPLQEAVGLCLTDEDFARSIHRVVGRKACRHFANLILECCDAIVKTGWMLKTPEEAPQKNTEPAIPSSSNPQVKVAAPERIKKNARIPFEQLEDTPGGFTIDLHSHTSPASPCASSSVDDMIAEAKRIGLDGICLTDHNYQWDPNDIEALREKHRFLVLRGNEVTTVQGDILVFGLDEDIQGIIALQDLAEKVAAVDGFMIAAHPFRGFLAVSGDKLGLDVEKAAGRAMFTLVDGVETLNSKVTVDENRFCGQVARALKLPTTGGSDAHLSSEVGFYATRFSKIIHNEEELISALRAGDAVPVDYRNNQ
;
A
#
# COMPACT_ATOMS: atom_id res chain seq x y z
N MET A 1 -19.87 -16.64 10.62
CA MET A 1 -20.35 -16.22 9.29
C MET A 1 -19.12 -15.65 8.58
N LEU A 2 -18.72 -16.21 7.44
CA LEU A 2 -17.52 -15.75 6.72
C LEU A 2 -17.83 -14.40 6.06
N THR A 3 -17.17 -13.32 6.49
CA THR A 3 -17.43 -11.94 6.04
C THR A 3 -16.27 -11.36 5.24
N TYR A 4 -15.55 -12.19 4.49
CA TYR A 4 -14.56 -11.74 3.52
C TYR A 4 -14.67 -12.58 2.25
N MET A 5 -14.89 -11.90 1.14
CA MET A 5 -14.88 -12.47 -0.20
C MET A 5 -14.22 -11.42 -1.08
N ARG A 6 -13.29 -11.86 -1.92
CA ARG A 6 -12.69 -11.06 -2.99
C ARG A 6 -12.45 -11.97 -4.17
N ASN A 7 -13.31 -11.85 -5.17
CA ASN A 7 -13.20 -12.51 -6.45
C ASN A 7 -12.68 -11.52 -7.47
N LYS A 8 -11.66 -11.94 -8.21
CA LYS A 8 -11.22 -11.21 -9.38
C LYS A 8 -11.14 -12.17 -10.55
N LEU A 9 -11.75 -11.78 -11.66
CA LEU A 9 -11.78 -12.54 -12.88
C LEU A 9 -11.32 -11.66 -14.03
N VAL A 10 -10.41 -12.19 -14.83
CA VAL A 10 -9.97 -11.61 -16.08
C VAL A 10 -10.15 -12.68 -17.15
N SER A 11 -10.87 -12.33 -18.21
CA SER A 11 -11.11 -13.21 -19.37
C SER A 11 -10.73 -12.47 -20.63
N ILE A 12 -10.04 -13.15 -21.54
CA ILE A 12 -9.67 -12.63 -22.86
C ILE A 12 -10.36 -13.48 -23.92
N GLU A 13 -11.11 -12.83 -24.81
CA GLU A 13 -11.72 -13.44 -25.98
C GLU A 13 -11.06 -12.89 -27.24
N THR A 14 -10.91 -13.74 -28.27
CA THR A 14 -10.41 -13.36 -29.58
C THR A 14 -11.49 -13.61 -30.64
N PRO A 15 -12.47 -12.68 -30.79
CA PRO A 15 -13.62 -12.89 -31.67
C PRO A 15 -13.27 -12.90 -33.16
N ALA A 16 -12.13 -12.31 -33.52
CA ALA A 16 -11.57 -12.32 -34.86
C ALA A 16 -10.04 -12.28 -34.81
N GLU A 17 -9.39 -12.49 -35.95
CA GLU A 17 -7.95 -12.31 -36.08
C GLU A 17 -7.56 -10.87 -35.70
N ASN A 18 -6.53 -10.74 -34.87
CA ASN A 18 -6.02 -9.47 -34.36
C ASN A 18 -7.07 -8.60 -33.63
N ILE A 19 -8.09 -9.20 -33.03
CA ILE A 19 -9.00 -8.51 -32.11
C ILE A 19 -8.97 -9.23 -30.77
N PHE A 20 -8.66 -8.49 -29.70
CA PHE A 20 -8.76 -8.97 -28.33
C PHE A 20 -9.88 -8.23 -27.62
N VAL A 21 -10.75 -8.96 -26.91
CA VAL A 21 -11.76 -8.38 -26.01
C VAL A 21 -11.46 -8.87 -24.61
N ALA A 22 -11.17 -7.95 -23.69
CA ALA A 22 -10.99 -8.27 -22.29
C ALA A 22 -12.27 -7.99 -21.50
N TYR A 23 -12.59 -8.90 -20.59
CA TYR A 23 -13.56 -8.73 -19.53
C TYR A 23 -12.86 -8.84 -18.18
N GLY A 24 -12.91 -7.78 -17.39
CA GLY A 24 -12.42 -7.73 -16.02
C GLY A 24 -13.59 -7.59 -15.06
N PHE A 25 -13.59 -8.39 -13.99
CA PHE A 25 -14.58 -8.32 -12.92
C PHE A 25 -13.86 -8.37 -11.58
N LEU A 26 -14.18 -7.43 -10.70
CA LEU A 26 -13.71 -7.40 -9.33
C LEU A 26 -14.94 -7.30 -8.43
N ASP A 27 -15.11 -8.28 -7.55
CA ASP A 27 -16.22 -8.35 -6.60
C ASP A 27 -15.66 -8.71 -5.24
N ASP A 28 -15.82 -7.82 -4.28
CA ASP A 28 -15.46 -8.08 -2.91
C ASP A 28 -16.59 -7.70 -1.94
N HIS A 29 -16.41 -7.95 -0.66
CA HIS A 29 -17.45 -7.64 0.33
C HIS A 29 -17.87 -6.16 0.41
N ILE A 30 -17.05 -5.22 -0.10
CA ILE A 30 -17.26 -3.76 -0.02
C ILE A 30 -17.84 -3.23 -1.32
N TYR A 31 -17.27 -3.63 -2.45
CA TYR A 31 -17.61 -3.09 -3.75
C TYR A 31 -17.49 -4.14 -4.86
N SER A 32 -18.08 -3.81 -6.00
CA SER A 32 -18.09 -4.66 -7.17
C SER A 32 -18.07 -3.79 -8.42
N LEU A 33 -17.15 -4.04 -9.33
CA LEU A 33 -17.06 -3.36 -10.61
C LEU A 33 -16.66 -4.33 -11.73
N GLU A 34 -17.04 -3.96 -12.94
CA GLU A 34 -16.68 -4.68 -14.15
C GLU A 34 -16.18 -3.72 -15.23
N THR A 35 -15.27 -4.18 -16.06
CA THR A 35 -14.81 -3.47 -17.24
C THR A 35 -14.77 -4.40 -18.44
N THR A 36 -15.08 -3.87 -19.60
CA THR A 36 -14.94 -4.58 -20.87
C THR A 36 -14.31 -3.65 -21.87
N PHE A 37 -13.32 -4.11 -22.61
CA PHE A 37 -12.67 -3.30 -23.62
C PHE A 37 -12.09 -4.14 -24.75
N GLN A 38 -11.96 -3.52 -25.92
CA GLN A 38 -11.35 -4.11 -27.10
C GLN A 38 -9.98 -3.51 -27.36
N VAL A 39 -9.05 -4.36 -27.76
CA VAL A 39 -7.71 -3.99 -28.20
C VAL A 39 -7.50 -4.46 -29.62
N ASN A 40 -7.02 -3.54 -30.46
CA ASN A 40 -6.51 -3.85 -31.79
C ASN A 40 -5.21 -4.64 -31.65
N GLY A 41 -5.15 -5.86 -32.16
CA GLY A 41 -3.99 -6.76 -32.04
C GLY A 41 -2.81 -6.40 -32.93
N ASP A 42 -3.01 -5.60 -33.99
CA ASP A 42 -1.93 -5.16 -34.87
C ASP A 42 -1.13 -4.02 -34.22
N HIS A 43 -1.84 -3.10 -33.56
CA HIS A 43 -1.27 -1.90 -32.95
C HIS A 43 -1.21 -1.95 -31.43
N MET A 44 -1.81 -2.97 -30.81
CA MET A 44 -1.98 -3.12 -29.37
C MET A 44 -2.63 -1.90 -28.71
N THR A 45 -3.57 -1.24 -29.39
CA THR A 45 -4.26 -0.03 -28.91
C THR A 45 -5.67 -0.33 -28.42
N ILE A 46 -6.10 0.34 -27.34
CA ILE A 46 -7.48 0.26 -26.84
C ILE A 46 -8.42 0.97 -27.83
N GLU A 47 -9.39 0.27 -28.41
CA GLU A 47 -10.32 0.84 -29.40
C GLU A 47 -11.62 1.36 -28.76
N TRP A 48 -12.09 0.68 -27.73
CA TRP A 48 -13.20 1.13 -26.90
C TRP A 48 -13.08 0.50 -25.52
N LEU A 49 -13.61 1.18 -24.51
CA LEU A 49 -13.59 0.71 -23.13
C LEU A 49 -14.90 1.08 -22.44
N LYS A 50 -15.46 0.17 -21.67
CA LYS A 50 -16.61 0.40 -20.79
C LYS A 50 -16.28 -0.08 -19.39
N GLY A 51 -16.82 0.60 -18.40
CA GLY A 51 -16.78 0.16 -17.02
C GLY A 51 -18.11 0.42 -16.35
N ARG A 52 -18.40 -0.37 -15.33
CA ARG A 52 -19.62 -0.25 -14.56
C ARG A 52 -19.36 -0.61 -13.12
N TRP A 53 -19.94 0.17 -12.20
CA TRP A 53 -20.06 -0.26 -10.82
C TRP A 53 -21.32 -1.12 -10.61
N ASN A 54 -21.14 -2.29 -10.03
CA ASN A 54 -22.22 -3.20 -9.61
C ASN A 54 -22.60 -2.96 -8.15
N ARG A 55 -21.63 -2.60 -7.30
CA ARG A 55 -21.81 -2.23 -5.89
C ARG A 55 -20.72 -1.25 -5.50
N TYR A 56 -21.09 -0.19 -4.78
CA TYR A 56 -20.19 0.89 -4.43
C TYR A 56 -20.59 1.52 -3.10
N THR A 57 -19.62 2.09 -2.40
CA THR A 57 -19.81 2.71 -1.08
C THR A 57 -20.01 4.21 -1.16
N THR A 58 -19.57 4.86 -2.24
CA THR A 58 -19.67 6.32 -2.43
C THR A 58 -20.64 6.66 -3.56
N PRO A 59 -21.59 7.59 -3.36
CA PRO A 59 -22.52 8.03 -4.41
C PRO A 59 -21.84 8.58 -5.67
N ASP A 60 -20.59 9.05 -5.56
CA ASP A 60 -19.79 9.53 -6.69
C ASP A 60 -19.12 8.42 -7.50
N CYS A 61 -19.06 7.16 -7.02
CA CYS A 61 -18.41 6.06 -7.72
C CYS A 61 -18.91 5.87 -9.17
N PRO A 62 -20.22 5.91 -9.47
CA PRO A 62 -20.72 5.82 -10.85
C PRO A 62 -20.21 6.93 -11.79
N ARG A 63 -19.78 8.08 -11.26
CA ARG A 63 -19.19 9.17 -12.07
C ARG A 63 -17.84 8.80 -12.65
N ALA A 64 -17.21 7.73 -12.15
CA ALA A 64 -15.95 7.21 -12.66
C ALA A 64 -16.11 6.48 -14.01
N GLU A 65 -17.32 6.18 -14.48
CA GLU A 65 -17.54 5.41 -15.72
C GLU A 65 -17.24 6.22 -16.98
N GLU A 66 -17.64 7.50 -17.02
CA GLU A 66 -17.44 8.38 -18.19
C GLU A 66 -15.96 8.70 -18.45
N PRO A 67 -15.12 9.04 -17.44
CA PRO A 67 -13.71 9.36 -17.68
C PRO A 67 -12.87 8.16 -18.12
N LEU A 68 -13.39 6.92 -18.08
CA LEU A 68 -12.67 5.76 -18.60
C LEU A 68 -12.39 5.85 -20.11
N GLN A 69 -13.18 6.63 -20.86
CA GLN A 69 -12.96 6.85 -22.28
C GLN A 69 -11.59 7.49 -22.58
N GLU A 70 -10.97 8.16 -21.60
CA GLU A 70 -9.63 8.73 -21.80
C GLU A 70 -8.52 7.67 -21.99
N ALA A 71 -8.79 6.40 -21.69
CA ALA A 71 -7.87 5.31 -21.98
C ALA A 71 -7.93 4.84 -23.44
N VAL A 72 -8.97 5.22 -24.20
CA VAL A 72 -9.11 4.84 -25.62
C VAL A 72 -7.97 5.48 -26.42
N GLY A 73 -7.35 4.67 -27.27
CA GLY A 73 -6.19 5.03 -28.08
C GLY A 73 -4.84 4.79 -27.41
N LEU A 74 -4.80 4.46 -26.11
CA LEU A 74 -3.54 4.09 -25.46
C LEU A 74 -3.03 2.75 -25.98
N CYS A 75 -1.73 2.66 -26.20
CA CYS A 75 -1.04 1.48 -26.69
C CYS A 75 -0.45 0.67 -25.52
N LEU A 76 -0.85 -0.59 -25.41
CA LEU A 76 -0.45 -1.51 -24.34
C LEU A 76 1.05 -1.79 -24.31
N THR A 77 1.75 -1.61 -25.43
CA THR A 77 3.19 -1.85 -25.54
C THR A 77 4.05 -0.60 -25.29
N ASP A 78 3.43 0.56 -25.03
CA ASP A 78 4.18 1.77 -24.69
C ASP A 78 4.89 1.61 -23.33
N GLU A 79 6.15 2.03 -23.24
CA GLU A 79 6.94 1.94 -22.00
C GLU A 79 6.28 2.65 -20.81
N ASP A 80 5.53 3.72 -21.09
CA ASP A 80 4.81 4.53 -20.11
C ASP A 80 3.30 4.19 -20.00
N PHE A 81 2.85 3.07 -20.57
CA PHE A 81 1.43 2.69 -20.61
C PHE A 81 0.79 2.64 -19.22
N ALA A 82 1.44 1.95 -18.26
CA ALA A 82 0.92 1.85 -16.89
C ALA A 82 0.79 3.22 -16.20
N ARG A 83 1.78 4.09 -16.40
CA ARG A 83 1.76 5.48 -15.89
C ARG A 83 0.63 6.27 -16.54
N SER A 84 0.39 6.06 -17.84
CA SER A 84 -0.69 6.71 -18.59
C SER A 84 -2.06 6.27 -18.07
N ILE A 85 -2.29 4.97 -17.85
CA ILE A 85 -3.54 4.46 -17.26
C ILE A 85 -3.76 5.03 -15.85
N HIS A 86 -2.75 5.02 -14.98
CA HIS A 86 -2.88 5.63 -13.65
C HIS A 86 -3.18 7.13 -13.72
N ARG A 87 -2.63 7.84 -14.71
CA ARG A 87 -2.90 9.26 -14.93
C ARG A 87 -4.31 9.52 -15.46
N VAL A 88 -4.76 8.80 -16.48
CA VAL A 88 -6.02 9.09 -17.18
C VAL A 88 -7.21 8.38 -16.53
N VAL A 89 -7.04 7.17 -16.03
CA VAL A 89 -8.08 6.41 -15.31
C VAL A 89 -7.94 6.58 -13.81
N GLY A 90 -6.76 6.33 -13.25
CA GLY A 90 -6.57 6.28 -11.80
C GLY A 90 -6.87 7.61 -11.08
N ARG A 91 -6.51 8.75 -11.70
CA ARG A 91 -6.74 10.09 -11.14
C ARG A 91 -8.08 10.71 -11.53
N LYS A 92 -8.62 10.42 -12.72
CA LYS A 92 -9.83 11.09 -13.23
C LYS A 92 -11.10 10.24 -13.13
N ALA A 93 -10.98 8.92 -13.13
CA ALA A 93 -12.07 7.98 -12.89
C ALA A 93 -11.96 7.39 -11.47
N CYS A 94 -11.20 6.30 -11.33
CA CYS A 94 -10.98 5.63 -10.07
C CYS A 94 -9.78 4.66 -10.16
N ARG A 95 -9.02 4.54 -9.06
CA ARG A 95 -7.91 3.58 -8.95
C ARG A 95 -8.34 2.12 -9.12
N HIS A 96 -9.56 1.76 -8.70
CA HIS A 96 -10.09 0.40 -8.85
C HIS A 96 -10.19 -0.03 -10.32
N PHE A 97 -10.73 0.85 -11.19
CA PHE A 97 -10.77 0.61 -12.63
C PHE A 97 -9.37 0.55 -13.24
N ALA A 98 -8.47 1.47 -12.85
CA ALA A 98 -7.10 1.51 -13.38
C ALA A 98 -6.37 0.18 -13.17
N ASN A 99 -6.44 -0.37 -11.94
CA ASN A 99 -5.79 -1.64 -11.62
C ASN A 99 -6.41 -2.80 -12.40
N LEU A 100 -7.74 -2.88 -12.48
CA LEU A 100 -8.43 -3.95 -13.20
C LEU A 100 -8.14 -3.92 -14.71
N ILE A 101 -8.06 -2.73 -15.30
CA ILE A 101 -7.70 -2.54 -16.72
C ILE A 101 -6.26 -3.00 -16.99
N LEU A 102 -5.31 -2.64 -16.12
CA LEU A 102 -3.91 -3.07 -16.28
C LEU A 102 -3.74 -4.58 -16.25
N GLU A 103 -4.47 -5.26 -15.36
CA GLU A 103 -4.46 -6.73 -15.29
C GLU A 103 -5.04 -7.36 -16.55
N CYS A 104 -6.12 -6.80 -17.08
CA CYS A 104 -6.67 -7.22 -18.37
C CYS A 104 -5.68 -7.01 -19.52
N CYS A 105 -4.97 -5.88 -19.55
CA CYS A 105 -3.96 -5.59 -20.58
C CYS A 105 -2.79 -6.57 -20.54
N ASP A 106 -2.29 -6.91 -19.34
CA ASP A 106 -1.25 -7.93 -19.17
C ASP A 106 -1.71 -9.32 -19.68
N ALA A 107 -2.96 -9.69 -19.39
CA ALA A 107 -3.55 -10.92 -19.91
C ALA A 107 -3.69 -10.91 -21.45
N ILE A 108 -4.05 -9.78 -22.07
CA ILE A 108 -4.06 -9.62 -23.53
C ILE A 108 -2.67 -9.83 -24.11
N VAL A 109 -1.64 -9.19 -23.54
CA VAL A 109 -0.25 -9.32 -24.02
C VAL A 109 0.19 -10.78 -23.95
N LYS A 110 -0.06 -11.46 -22.83
CA LYS A 110 0.25 -12.90 -22.67
C LYS A 110 -0.49 -13.78 -23.68
N THR A 111 -1.77 -13.50 -23.92
CA THR A 111 -2.59 -14.23 -24.90
C THR A 111 -2.05 -14.03 -26.32
N GLY A 112 -1.71 -12.79 -26.70
CA GLY A 112 -1.12 -12.48 -27.99
C GLY A 112 0.23 -13.18 -28.24
N TRP A 113 1.03 -13.39 -27.19
CA TRP A 113 2.26 -14.17 -27.27
C TRP A 113 1.96 -15.66 -27.49
N MET A 114 1.04 -16.24 -26.72
CA MET A 114 0.65 -17.65 -26.86
C MET A 114 0.10 -17.99 -28.26
N LEU A 115 -0.62 -17.05 -28.89
CA LEU A 115 -1.17 -17.24 -30.24
C LEU A 115 -0.10 -17.16 -31.34
N LYS A 116 1.00 -16.43 -31.11
CA LYS A 116 2.12 -16.28 -32.07
C LYS A 116 3.14 -17.41 -31.99
N THR A 117 3.28 -18.05 -30.83
CA THR A 117 4.22 -19.17 -30.60
C THR A 117 3.55 -20.29 -29.78
N PRO A 118 2.84 -21.23 -30.44
CA PRO A 118 2.16 -22.33 -29.73
C PRO A 118 3.10 -23.34 -29.04
N GLU A 119 4.37 -23.42 -29.46
CA GLU A 119 5.32 -24.48 -29.05
C GLU A 119 6.40 -24.03 -28.04
N GLU A 120 6.44 -22.74 -27.65
CA GLU A 120 7.42 -22.22 -26.70
C GLU A 120 6.74 -21.55 -25.49
N ALA A 121 6.19 -22.37 -24.60
CA ALA A 121 6.04 -21.95 -23.21
C ALA A 121 7.45 -21.69 -22.63
N PRO A 122 7.70 -20.59 -21.89
CA PRO A 122 9.06 -20.28 -21.45
C PRO A 122 9.59 -21.36 -20.50
N GLN A 123 10.49 -22.21 -21.02
CA GLN A 123 11.37 -23.02 -20.19
C GLN A 123 12.54 -22.16 -19.71
N LYS A 124 12.89 -22.35 -18.44
CA LYS A 124 13.98 -21.68 -17.73
C LYS A 124 15.31 -21.71 -18.50
N ASN A 125 16.02 -20.59 -18.41
CA ASN A 125 17.45 -20.37 -18.61
C ASN A 125 17.97 -20.22 -20.05
N THR A 126 18.32 -18.98 -20.40
CA THR A 126 19.71 -18.60 -20.74
C THR A 126 19.82 -17.07 -20.82
N GLU A 127 20.75 -16.49 -20.06
CA GLU A 127 21.05 -15.05 -20.03
C GLU A 127 21.77 -14.60 -21.31
N PRO A 128 21.36 -13.50 -21.96
CA PRO A 128 22.22 -12.76 -22.86
C PRO A 128 22.79 -11.52 -22.16
N ALA A 129 24.11 -11.32 -22.30
CA ALA A 129 24.81 -10.14 -21.83
C ALA A 129 24.39 -8.88 -22.61
N ILE A 130 24.14 -7.77 -21.92
CA ILE A 130 23.81 -6.46 -22.51
C ILE A 130 24.70 -5.36 -21.88
N PRO A 131 25.13 -4.36 -22.66
CA PRO A 131 26.19 -3.43 -22.30
C PRO A 131 25.73 -2.30 -21.38
N SER A 132 26.68 -1.76 -20.62
CA SER A 132 26.49 -0.62 -19.72
C SER A 132 26.17 0.67 -20.48
N SER A 133 25.07 1.34 -20.11
CA SER A 133 24.87 2.76 -20.37
C SER A 133 24.53 3.49 -19.07
N SER A 134 25.35 4.49 -18.75
CA SER A 134 25.21 5.38 -17.61
C SER A 134 24.28 6.54 -17.95
N ASN A 135 23.30 6.84 -17.10
CA ASN A 135 22.58 8.11 -17.14
C ASN A 135 22.56 8.78 -15.74
N PRO A 136 22.45 10.12 -15.68
CA PRO A 136 22.94 10.93 -14.57
C PRO A 136 21.93 11.05 -13.43
N GLN A 137 22.40 10.90 -12.20
CA GLN A 137 21.62 11.13 -10.98
C GLN A 137 21.41 12.64 -10.76
N VAL A 138 20.15 13.07 -10.70
CA VAL A 138 19.76 14.39 -10.21
C VAL A 138 19.75 14.34 -8.67
N LYS A 139 20.60 15.17 -8.03
CA LYS A 139 20.65 15.31 -6.57
C LYS A 139 19.55 16.27 -6.11
N VAL A 140 18.57 15.77 -5.36
CA VAL A 140 17.63 16.58 -4.59
C VAL A 140 18.05 16.49 -3.12
N ALA A 141 18.25 17.64 -2.46
CA ALA A 141 18.65 17.68 -1.06
C ALA A 141 17.43 17.49 -0.16
N ALA A 142 17.46 16.45 0.69
CA ALA A 142 16.45 16.21 1.71
C ALA A 142 16.55 17.27 2.83
N PRO A 143 15.43 17.62 3.50
CA PRO A 143 15.46 18.54 4.63
C PRO A 143 16.29 17.96 5.79
N GLU A 144 16.98 18.80 6.56
CA GLU A 144 17.86 18.37 7.66
C GLU A 144 17.03 17.69 8.77
N ARG A 145 16.98 16.35 8.74
CA ARG A 145 16.42 15.52 9.81
C ARG A 145 17.52 15.13 10.81
N ILE A 146 17.17 15.13 12.09
CA ILE A 146 18.05 14.88 13.24
C ILE A 146 18.81 13.56 13.07
N LYS A 147 20.10 13.55 13.42
CA LYS A 147 21.04 12.44 13.23
C LYS A 147 20.52 11.13 13.85
N LYS A 148 20.61 10.05 13.06
CA LYS A 148 20.36 8.64 13.43
C LYS A 148 21.17 8.26 14.67
N ASN A 149 20.57 8.32 15.86
CA ASN A 149 21.19 7.85 17.09
C ASN A 149 20.98 6.33 17.25
N ALA A 150 21.84 5.73 18.07
CA ALA A 150 22.12 4.30 18.15
C ALA A 150 20.87 3.43 18.36
N ARG A 151 20.74 2.41 17.50
CA ARG A 151 19.77 1.32 17.61
C ARG A 151 19.96 0.55 18.92
N ILE A 152 18.85 0.20 19.56
CA ILE A 152 18.85 -0.84 20.59
C ILE A 152 19.00 -2.20 19.88
N PRO A 153 19.99 -3.04 20.23
CA PRO A 153 20.09 -4.40 19.70
C PRO A 153 18.87 -5.25 20.08
N PHE A 154 18.50 -6.18 19.19
CA PHE A 154 17.40 -7.16 19.26
C PHE A 154 17.22 -7.91 20.60
N GLU A 155 18.20 -7.87 21.50
CA GLU A 155 18.25 -8.64 22.74
C GLU A 155 17.74 -7.89 23.99
N GLN A 156 17.30 -6.63 23.87
CA GLN A 156 16.97 -5.79 25.04
C GLN A 156 15.49 -5.37 25.14
N LEU A 157 14.56 -6.33 25.19
CA LEU A 157 13.20 -6.10 25.71
C LEU A 157 13.20 -6.26 27.24
N GLU A 158 13.96 -5.44 27.95
CA GLU A 158 14.33 -5.72 29.36
C GLU A 158 13.23 -5.36 30.38
N ASP A 159 12.27 -4.48 30.03
CA ASP A 159 11.26 -3.95 30.98
C ASP A 159 9.84 -4.52 30.80
N THR A 160 9.54 -5.15 29.66
CA THR A 160 8.28 -5.89 29.43
C THR A 160 8.60 -7.33 29.00
N PRO A 161 8.63 -8.31 29.92
CA PRO A 161 9.02 -9.69 29.62
C PRO A 161 8.16 -10.40 28.55
N GLY A 162 6.96 -9.88 28.27
CA GLY A 162 6.08 -10.31 27.16
C GLY A 162 6.09 -9.38 25.94
N GLY A 163 6.76 -8.22 26.02
CA GLY A 163 6.70 -7.11 25.06
C GLY A 163 5.40 -6.32 25.10
N PHE A 164 5.45 -5.00 24.86
CA PHE A 164 4.26 -4.16 24.66
C PHE A 164 3.95 -4.08 23.17
N THR A 165 2.80 -4.56 22.71
CA THR A 165 2.51 -4.75 21.28
C THR A 165 1.33 -3.91 20.80
N ILE A 166 1.57 -3.10 19.78
CA ILE A 166 0.59 -2.16 19.21
C ILE A 166 0.44 -2.45 17.72
N ASP A 167 -0.80 -2.48 17.23
CA ASP A 167 -1.06 -2.45 15.79
C ASP A 167 -0.97 -1.00 15.28
N LEU A 168 0.05 -0.69 14.48
CA LEU A 168 0.34 0.67 14.06
C LEU A 168 -0.40 1.12 12.79
N HIS A 169 -1.15 0.22 12.14
CA HIS A 169 -1.79 0.51 10.86
C HIS A 169 -3.19 -0.11 10.80
N SER A 170 -4.22 0.73 10.94
CA SER A 170 -5.61 0.28 10.87
C SER A 170 -6.57 1.36 10.38
N HIS A 171 -7.66 0.93 9.76
CA HIS A 171 -8.68 1.77 9.14
C HIS A 171 -10.07 1.45 9.72
N THR A 172 -10.87 2.48 9.93
CA THR A 172 -12.16 2.45 10.60
C THR A 172 -13.23 3.17 9.78
N SER A 173 -14.47 2.69 9.86
CA SER A 173 -15.63 3.33 9.25
C SER A 173 -16.34 4.24 10.26
N PRO A 174 -16.78 5.47 9.89
CA PRO A 174 -16.74 6.07 8.55
C PRO A 174 -15.49 6.92 8.27
N ALA A 175 -14.50 6.95 9.17
CA ALA A 175 -13.32 7.82 9.06
C ALA A 175 -12.53 7.58 7.76
N SER A 176 -12.29 6.31 7.40
CA SER A 176 -11.69 5.90 6.14
C SER A 176 -12.73 5.23 5.22
N PRO A 177 -12.92 5.72 3.97
CA PRO A 177 -13.90 5.16 3.03
C PRO A 177 -13.65 3.71 2.61
N CYS A 178 -12.43 3.19 2.82
CA CYS A 178 -12.07 1.81 2.51
C CYS A 178 -12.43 0.83 3.65
N ALA A 179 -12.69 1.33 4.85
CA ALA A 179 -12.99 0.50 6.02
C ALA A 179 -14.48 0.13 6.11
N SER A 180 -14.73 -1.06 6.64
CA SER A 180 -16.09 -1.60 6.83
C SER A 180 -16.46 -1.83 8.29
N SER A 181 -15.48 -1.87 9.20
CA SER A 181 -15.72 -2.03 10.64
C SER A 181 -15.69 -0.69 11.37
N SER A 182 -16.55 -0.54 12.37
CA SER A 182 -16.55 0.66 13.20
C SER A 182 -15.29 0.73 14.07
N VAL A 183 -14.91 1.94 14.49
CA VAL A 183 -13.79 2.12 15.44
C VAL A 183 -13.98 1.30 16.72
N ASP A 184 -15.22 1.16 17.19
CA ASP A 184 -15.55 0.36 18.37
C ASP A 184 -15.26 -1.14 18.16
N ASP A 185 -15.61 -1.68 16.99
CA ASP A 185 -15.36 -3.10 16.66
C ASP A 185 -13.86 -3.38 16.51
N MET A 186 -13.12 -2.43 15.94
CA MET A 186 -11.67 -2.52 15.77
C MET A 186 -10.95 -2.56 17.12
N ILE A 187 -11.32 -1.65 18.03
CA ILE A 187 -10.78 -1.62 19.40
C ILE A 187 -11.18 -2.87 20.19
N ALA A 188 -12.45 -3.29 20.08
CA ALA A 188 -12.93 -4.49 20.75
C ALA A 188 -12.16 -5.75 20.31
N GLU A 189 -11.86 -5.88 19.00
CA GLU A 189 -11.04 -6.98 18.52
C GLU A 189 -9.59 -6.88 19.03
N ALA A 190 -8.96 -5.70 18.94
CA ALA A 190 -7.58 -5.50 19.42
C ALA A 190 -7.42 -5.99 20.87
N LYS A 191 -8.37 -5.60 21.73
CA LYS A 191 -8.45 -6.08 23.12
C LYS A 191 -8.67 -7.58 23.22
N ARG A 192 -9.59 -8.13 22.43
CA ARG A 192 -9.97 -9.54 22.48
C ARG A 192 -8.78 -10.46 22.15
N ILE A 193 -7.93 -10.04 21.21
CA ILE A 193 -6.74 -10.79 20.80
C ILE A 193 -5.51 -10.52 21.69
N GLY A 194 -5.62 -9.57 22.63
CA GLY A 194 -4.59 -9.27 23.62
C GLY A 194 -3.52 -8.27 23.16
N LEU A 195 -3.79 -7.46 22.13
CA LEU A 195 -2.90 -6.31 21.84
C LEU A 195 -2.94 -5.34 23.02
N ASP A 196 -1.86 -4.58 23.20
CA ASP A 196 -1.78 -3.56 24.25
C ASP A 196 -2.28 -2.19 23.76
N GLY A 197 -2.28 -1.97 22.45
CA GLY A 197 -2.85 -0.77 21.84
C GLY A 197 -3.15 -0.91 20.35
N ILE A 198 -3.83 0.09 19.81
CA ILE A 198 -4.13 0.25 18.38
C ILE A 198 -3.92 1.70 17.95
N CYS A 199 -3.28 1.91 16.81
CA CYS A 199 -3.22 3.21 16.14
C CYS A 199 -4.35 3.31 15.10
N LEU A 200 -5.12 4.38 15.17
CA LEU A 200 -6.09 4.73 14.12
C LEU A 200 -5.34 5.54 13.06
N THR A 201 -5.19 4.99 11.86
CA THR A 201 -4.42 5.57 10.75
C THR A 201 -5.27 5.65 9.49
N ASP A 202 -6.50 6.13 9.66
CA ASP A 202 -7.46 6.31 8.57
C ASP A 202 -6.89 7.20 7.45
N HIS A 203 -7.31 6.93 6.20
CA HIS A 203 -6.81 7.67 5.04
C HIS A 203 -7.20 9.14 5.07
N ASN A 204 -6.20 10.02 5.15
CA ASN A 204 -6.38 11.49 5.13
C ASN A 204 -7.44 11.97 6.12
N TYR A 205 -7.57 11.29 7.27
CA TYR A 205 -8.54 11.62 8.29
C TYR A 205 -7.84 11.96 9.59
N GLN A 206 -8.01 13.20 10.04
CA GLN A 206 -7.45 13.67 11.30
C GLN A 206 -8.45 13.43 12.43
N TRP A 207 -8.15 12.48 13.31
CA TRP A 207 -8.94 12.25 14.53
C TRP A 207 -8.82 13.44 15.50
N ASP A 208 -9.95 13.88 16.05
CA ASP A 208 -9.98 14.88 17.12
C ASP A 208 -9.38 14.26 18.41
N PRO A 209 -8.48 14.97 19.12
CA PRO A 209 -7.90 14.48 20.37
C PRO A 209 -8.96 14.10 21.42
N ASN A 210 -10.08 14.83 21.49
CA ASN A 210 -11.15 14.54 22.45
C ASN A 210 -11.90 13.24 22.10
N ASP A 211 -12.06 12.94 20.81
CA ASP A 211 -12.67 11.68 20.38
C ASP A 211 -11.78 10.49 20.73
N ILE A 212 -10.46 10.63 20.56
CA ILE A 212 -9.49 9.61 20.99
C ILE A 212 -9.54 9.40 22.50
N GLU A 213 -9.59 10.47 23.29
CA GLU A 213 -9.69 10.35 24.75
C GLU A 213 -11.01 9.69 25.17
N ALA A 214 -12.13 10.05 24.53
CA ALA A 214 -13.42 9.41 24.75
C ALA A 214 -13.38 7.90 24.42
N LEU A 215 -12.68 7.51 23.35
CA LEU A 215 -12.48 6.10 22.99
C LEU A 215 -11.61 5.37 24.02
N ARG A 216 -10.52 5.99 24.50
CA ARG A 216 -9.67 5.45 25.57
C ARG A 216 -10.46 5.21 26.84
N GLU A 217 -11.27 6.19 27.28
CA GLU A 217 -12.12 6.07 28.47
C GLU A 217 -13.19 4.98 28.29
N LYS A 218 -13.91 5.01 27.17
CA LYS A 218 -14.99 4.06 26.84
C LYS A 218 -14.49 2.63 26.84
N HIS A 219 -13.35 2.39 26.19
CA HIS A 219 -12.82 1.04 26.01
C HIS A 219 -11.81 0.63 27.08
N ARG A 220 -11.30 1.57 27.89
CA ARG A 220 -10.16 1.32 28.81
C ARG A 220 -9.02 0.62 28.09
N PHE A 221 -8.61 1.21 26.97
CA PHE A 221 -7.63 0.65 26.06
C PHE A 221 -6.79 1.75 25.43
N LEU A 222 -5.53 1.43 25.12
CA LEU A 222 -4.66 2.40 24.47
C LEU A 222 -5.07 2.54 22.99
N VAL A 223 -5.66 3.69 22.69
CA VAL A 223 -5.96 4.11 21.33
C VAL A 223 -5.04 5.28 21.01
N LEU A 224 -4.22 5.15 19.96
CA LEU A 224 -3.28 6.18 19.55
C LEU A 224 -3.73 6.79 18.22
N ARG A 225 -3.49 8.08 18.06
CA ARG A 225 -3.76 8.79 16.82
C ARG A 225 -2.58 8.71 15.86
N GLY A 226 -2.86 8.33 14.62
CA GLY A 226 -2.01 8.57 13.46
C GLY A 226 -2.86 8.97 12.26
N ASN A 227 -2.25 8.94 11.08
CA ASN A 227 -2.92 9.21 9.81
C ASN A 227 -2.18 8.45 8.69
N GLU A 228 -2.90 7.83 7.76
CA GLU A 228 -2.28 7.34 6.51
C GLU A 228 -2.48 8.38 5.41
N VAL A 229 -1.43 9.19 5.20
CA VAL A 229 -1.46 10.28 4.21
C VAL A 229 -1.06 9.74 2.84
N THR A 230 -1.94 9.91 1.86
CA THR A 230 -1.64 9.54 0.48
C THR A 230 -0.75 10.59 -0.18
N THR A 231 0.43 10.15 -0.63
CA THR A 231 1.36 11.00 -1.38
C THR A 231 1.50 10.57 -2.84
N VAL A 232 2.14 11.41 -3.66
CA VAL A 232 2.48 11.07 -5.04
C VAL A 232 3.43 9.86 -5.13
N GLN A 233 4.18 9.59 -4.06
CA GLN A 233 5.20 8.54 -3.99
C GLN A 233 4.74 7.27 -3.27
N GLY A 234 3.50 7.24 -2.78
CA GLY A 234 2.94 6.14 -1.99
C GLY A 234 2.29 6.63 -0.70
N ASP A 235 1.76 5.69 0.08
CA ASP A 235 1.09 6.00 1.34
C ASP A 235 2.10 6.05 2.50
N ILE A 236 1.88 7.00 3.41
CA ILE A 236 2.78 7.29 4.53
C ILE A 236 1.99 7.30 5.83
N LEU A 237 2.38 6.49 6.80
CA LEU A 237 1.88 6.65 8.16
C LEU A 237 2.57 7.83 8.81
N VAL A 238 1.78 8.73 9.37
CA VAL A 238 2.24 9.95 10.03
C VAL A 238 1.77 9.95 11.47
N PHE A 239 2.72 10.16 12.39
CA PHE A 239 2.45 10.34 13.82
C PHE A 239 2.95 11.71 14.28
N GLY A 240 2.13 12.40 15.09
CA GLY A 240 2.48 13.70 15.69
C GLY A 240 2.09 14.93 14.86
N LEU A 241 1.51 14.77 13.68
CA LEU A 241 0.98 15.89 12.88
C LEU A 241 -0.48 16.16 13.24
N ASP A 242 -0.77 17.39 13.66
CA ASP A 242 -2.13 17.88 13.92
C ASP A 242 -2.58 18.86 12.84
N GLU A 243 -2.52 18.38 11.59
CA GLU A 243 -2.95 19.12 10.40
C GLU A 243 -3.81 18.21 9.53
N ASP A 244 -4.98 18.70 9.14
CA ASP A 244 -5.88 17.99 8.25
C ASP A 244 -5.39 18.07 6.79
N ILE A 245 -4.70 17.02 6.34
CA ILE A 245 -4.17 16.93 4.97
C ILE A 245 -5.23 16.32 4.05
N GLN A 246 -5.85 17.18 3.25
CA GLN A 246 -6.87 16.77 2.30
C GLN A 246 -6.27 16.37 0.95
N GLY A 247 -6.60 15.15 0.49
CA GLY A 247 -6.26 14.67 -0.85
C GLY A 247 -4.84 14.11 -1.00
N ILE A 248 -4.15 14.43 -2.10
CA ILE A 248 -2.81 13.92 -2.39
C ILE A 248 -1.79 15.06 -2.23
N ILE A 249 -0.79 14.84 -1.39
CA ILE A 249 0.31 15.78 -1.14
C ILE A 249 1.64 15.28 -1.74
N ALA A 250 2.57 16.19 -2.03
CA ALA A 250 3.94 15.77 -2.35
C ALA A 250 4.63 15.26 -1.07
N LEU A 251 5.38 14.15 -1.17
CA LEU A 251 6.09 13.59 -0.01
C LEU A 251 7.08 14.58 0.63
N GLN A 252 7.69 15.46 -0.17
CA GLN A 252 8.59 16.50 0.32
C GLN A 252 7.87 17.52 1.21
N ASP A 253 6.72 18.02 0.77
CA ASP A 253 5.93 19.00 1.53
C ASP A 253 5.41 18.37 2.84
N LEU A 254 4.97 17.10 2.78
CA LEU A 254 4.61 16.34 3.97
C LEU A 254 5.80 16.19 4.92
N ALA A 255 6.98 15.86 4.37
CA ALA A 255 8.21 15.69 5.15
C ALA A 255 8.62 16.96 5.89
N GLU A 256 8.42 18.13 5.30
CA GLU A 256 8.69 19.44 5.92
C GLU A 256 7.69 19.76 7.02
N LYS A 257 6.39 19.52 6.79
CA LYS A 257 5.33 19.71 7.80
C LYS A 257 5.55 18.83 9.02
N VAL A 258 5.82 17.55 8.82
CA VAL A 258 6.06 16.60 9.93
C VAL A 258 7.33 16.94 10.69
N ALA A 259 8.40 17.36 9.99
CA ALA A 259 9.64 17.78 10.66
C ALA A 259 9.44 19.02 11.55
N ALA A 260 8.57 19.95 11.15
CA ALA A 260 8.29 21.17 11.94
C ALA A 260 7.62 20.88 13.30
N VAL A 261 6.99 19.72 13.45
CA VAL A 261 6.31 19.28 14.69
C VAL A 261 7.03 18.11 15.38
N ASP A 262 8.25 17.79 14.94
CA ASP A 262 9.04 16.64 15.40
C ASP A 262 8.28 15.29 15.34
N GLY A 263 7.40 15.14 14.35
CA GLY A 263 6.65 13.91 14.13
C GLY A 263 7.50 12.80 13.50
N PHE A 264 6.83 11.70 13.15
CA PHE A 264 7.47 10.50 12.60
C PHE A 264 6.73 9.99 11.37
N MET A 265 7.48 9.67 10.30
CA MET A 265 6.95 9.14 9.05
C MET A 265 7.41 7.73 8.77
N ILE A 266 6.47 6.86 8.39
CA ILE A 266 6.73 5.48 7.98
C ILE A 266 6.24 5.30 6.55
N ALA A 267 7.10 4.81 5.66
CA ALA A 267 6.65 4.35 4.35
C ALA A 267 5.75 3.11 4.53
N ALA A 268 4.44 3.27 4.28
CA ALA A 268 3.46 2.20 4.41
C ALA A 268 3.54 1.30 3.17
N HIS A 269 3.62 -0.02 3.38
CA HIS A 269 3.61 -1.06 2.33
C HIS A 269 4.23 -0.64 0.97
N PRO A 270 5.49 -0.12 0.93
CA PRO A 270 6.02 0.64 -0.22
C PRO A 270 6.26 -0.16 -1.51
N PHE A 271 6.06 -1.49 -1.43
CA PHE A 271 6.20 -2.43 -2.54
C PHE A 271 4.90 -3.19 -2.83
N ARG A 272 3.75 -2.75 -2.30
CA ARG A 272 2.45 -3.38 -2.57
C ARG A 272 2.16 -3.45 -4.07
N GLY A 273 1.84 -4.66 -4.54
CA GLY A 273 1.55 -4.93 -5.95
C GLY A 273 2.78 -4.91 -6.85
N PHE A 274 3.97 -4.65 -6.31
CA PHE A 274 5.18 -4.49 -7.10
C PHE A 274 5.66 -5.82 -7.66
N LEU A 275 5.68 -6.88 -6.84
CA LEU A 275 6.10 -8.22 -7.28
C LEU A 275 5.00 -8.94 -8.07
N ALA A 276 3.72 -8.60 -7.81
CA ALA A 276 2.59 -9.15 -8.54
C ALA A 276 2.46 -8.59 -9.97
N VAL A 277 2.79 -7.29 -10.16
CA VAL A 277 2.78 -6.63 -11.49
C VAL A 277 4.11 -6.82 -12.22
N SER A 278 5.20 -7.04 -11.49
CA SER A 278 6.55 -7.15 -12.05
C SER A 278 7.11 -8.55 -11.85
N GLY A 279 6.52 -9.55 -12.52
CA GLY A 279 7.12 -10.87 -12.63
C GLY A 279 8.51 -10.74 -13.27
N ASP A 280 9.56 -10.88 -12.46
CA ASP A 280 10.99 -10.99 -12.82
C ASP A 280 11.61 -9.94 -13.77
N LYS A 281 10.86 -8.93 -14.24
CA LYS A 281 11.26 -8.08 -15.38
C LYS A 281 11.73 -6.67 -15.06
N LEU A 282 11.67 -6.18 -13.81
CA LEU A 282 12.15 -4.82 -13.50
C LEU A 282 13.55 -4.76 -12.86
N GLY A 283 14.19 -5.89 -12.58
CA GLY A 283 15.55 -5.90 -12.03
C GLY A 283 15.72 -4.96 -10.83
N LEU A 284 14.67 -4.79 -10.02
CA LEU A 284 14.69 -3.97 -8.83
C LEU A 284 15.37 -4.80 -7.74
N ASP A 285 16.68 -4.90 -7.85
CA ASP A 285 17.50 -5.37 -6.76
C ASP A 285 17.36 -4.43 -5.56
N VAL A 286 17.77 -4.94 -4.40
CA VAL A 286 17.68 -4.21 -3.13
C VAL A 286 18.40 -2.86 -3.20
N GLU A 287 19.48 -2.74 -3.99
CA GLU A 287 20.24 -1.51 -4.13
C GLU A 287 19.47 -0.42 -4.88
N LYS A 288 18.85 -0.76 -6.01
CA LYS A 288 17.99 0.17 -6.77
C LYS A 288 16.77 0.58 -5.97
N ALA A 289 16.16 -0.35 -5.26
CA ALA A 289 15.03 -0.05 -4.38
C ALA A 289 15.44 0.89 -3.26
N ALA A 290 16.57 0.62 -2.60
CA ALA A 290 17.14 1.51 -1.58
C ALA A 290 17.51 2.90 -2.15
N GLY A 291 17.89 2.99 -3.42
CA GLY A 291 18.18 4.26 -4.09
C GLY A 291 16.98 5.17 -4.36
N ARG A 292 15.75 4.74 -4.07
CA ARG A 292 14.55 5.57 -4.28
C ARG A 292 14.54 6.78 -3.32
N ALA A 293 14.36 7.97 -3.88
CA ALA A 293 14.36 9.23 -3.13
C ALA A 293 13.31 9.29 -2.00
N MET A 294 12.22 8.53 -2.08
CA MET A 294 11.23 8.49 -0.99
C MET A 294 11.84 8.05 0.35
N PHE A 295 12.82 7.14 0.33
CA PHE A 295 13.45 6.61 1.54
C PHE A 295 14.39 7.61 2.23
N THR A 296 14.74 8.72 1.56
CA THR A 296 15.47 9.83 2.21
C THR A 296 14.53 10.80 2.93
N LEU A 297 13.22 10.66 2.76
CA LEU A 297 12.19 11.56 3.27
C LEU A 297 11.33 10.93 4.37
N VAL A 298 11.51 9.66 4.69
CA VAL A 298 10.79 8.93 5.75
C VAL A 298 11.75 8.52 6.87
N ASP A 299 11.21 8.30 8.06
CA ASP A 299 11.99 7.93 9.25
C ASP A 299 11.99 6.42 9.48
N GLY A 300 10.99 5.69 8.97
CA GLY A 300 10.88 4.24 9.08
C GLY A 300 10.19 3.60 7.88
N VAL A 301 10.12 2.28 7.89
CA VAL A 301 9.46 1.48 6.83
C VAL A 301 8.59 0.39 7.44
N GLU A 302 7.38 0.23 6.94
CA GLU A 302 6.51 -0.89 7.28
C GLU A 302 6.99 -2.13 6.50
N THR A 303 7.54 -3.10 7.24
CA THR A 303 8.16 -4.31 6.66
C THR A 303 7.31 -5.56 6.81
N LEU A 304 6.30 -5.52 7.69
CA LEU A 304 5.29 -6.56 7.82
C LEU A 304 3.91 -5.92 7.70
N ASN A 305 3.27 -6.11 6.55
CA ASN A 305 1.91 -5.64 6.27
C ASN A 305 1.05 -6.83 5.79
N SER A 306 -0.21 -6.90 6.24
CA SER A 306 -1.07 -8.07 5.96
C SER A 306 -1.69 -8.07 4.57
N LYS A 307 -1.67 -6.94 3.87
CA LYS A 307 -2.27 -6.76 2.55
C LYS A 307 -1.26 -6.90 1.41
N VAL A 308 -0.04 -7.31 1.72
CA VAL A 308 1.00 -7.61 0.74
C VAL A 308 1.45 -9.07 0.87
N THR A 309 2.11 -9.57 -0.17
CA THR A 309 2.63 -10.94 -0.19
C THR A 309 3.81 -11.12 0.77
N VAL A 310 4.09 -12.37 1.14
CA VAL A 310 5.27 -12.72 1.97
C VAL A 310 6.57 -12.29 1.30
N ASP A 311 6.66 -12.39 -0.03
CA ASP A 311 7.84 -11.98 -0.79
C ASP A 311 8.00 -10.46 -0.83
N GLU A 312 6.91 -9.70 -0.91
CA GLU A 312 6.94 -8.24 -0.80
C GLU A 312 7.40 -7.78 0.59
N ASN A 313 6.89 -8.42 1.66
CA ASN A 313 7.36 -8.16 3.03
C ASN A 313 8.85 -8.51 3.18
N ARG A 314 9.28 -9.66 2.66
CA ARG A 314 10.70 -10.08 2.69
C ARG A 314 11.59 -9.09 1.95
N PHE A 315 11.18 -8.67 0.75
CA PHE A 315 11.91 -7.69 -0.05
C PHE A 315 11.98 -6.33 0.66
N CYS A 316 10.86 -5.88 1.24
CA CYS A 316 10.81 -4.67 2.05
C CYS A 316 11.80 -4.72 3.22
N GLY A 317 11.85 -5.84 3.94
CA GLY A 317 12.80 -6.06 5.02
C GLY A 317 14.27 -6.02 4.56
N GLN A 318 14.58 -6.54 3.37
CA GLN A 318 15.93 -6.43 2.79
C GLN A 318 16.30 -4.98 2.48
N VAL A 319 15.38 -4.21 1.90
CA VAL A 319 15.58 -2.78 1.60
C VAL A 319 15.75 -1.96 2.87
N ALA A 320 14.89 -2.15 3.87
CA ALA A 320 14.98 -1.47 5.15
C ALA A 320 16.31 -1.77 5.87
N ARG A 321 16.80 -3.02 5.78
CA ARG A 321 18.12 -3.41 6.31
C ARG A 321 19.25 -2.69 5.60
N ALA A 322 19.23 -2.63 4.27
CA ALA A 322 20.25 -1.93 3.48
C ALA A 322 20.30 -0.43 3.83
N LEU A 323 19.14 0.19 4.02
CA LEU A 323 19.00 1.61 4.37
C LEU A 323 19.24 1.92 5.86
N LYS A 324 19.30 0.89 6.69
CA LYS A 324 19.33 0.98 8.15
C LYS A 324 18.19 1.83 8.71
N LEU A 325 16.99 1.71 8.13
CA LEU A 325 15.80 2.37 8.66
C LEU A 325 15.18 1.54 9.80
N PRO A 326 14.57 2.19 10.80
CA PRO A 326 13.57 1.58 11.68
C PRO A 326 12.51 0.81 10.90
N THR A 327 12.04 -0.29 11.47
CA THR A 327 11.08 -1.19 10.84
C THR A 327 9.86 -1.35 11.72
N THR A 328 8.67 -1.32 11.12
CA THR A 328 7.41 -1.55 11.82
C THR A 328 6.56 -2.61 11.13
N GLY A 329 5.56 -3.08 11.85
CA GLY A 329 4.52 -3.97 11.35
C GLY A 329 3.14 -3.45 11.72
N GLY A 330 2.18 -3.70 10.85
CA GLY A 330 0.81 -3.24 11.00
C GLY A 330 -0.14 -4.13 10.23
N SER A 331 -1.38 -4.25 10.71
CA SER A 331 -2.34 -5.13 10.07
C SER A 331 -2.82 -4.57 8.73
N ASP A 332 -2.85 -3.24 8.61
CA ASP A 332 -3.60 -2.51 7.60
C ASP A 332 -5.06 -3.02 7.52
N ALA A 333 -5.64 -3.22 8.71
CA ALA A 333 -6.97 -3.79 8.86
C ALA A 333 -8.04 -2.82 8.34
N HIS A 334 -8.95 -3.34 7.53
CA HIS A 334 -10.15 -2.64 7.05
C HIS A 334 -11.43 -3.28 7.62
N LEU A 335 -11.28 -4.47 8.20
CA LEU A 335 -12.26 -5.20 8.98
C LEU A 335 -11.68 -5.51 10.36
N SER A 336 -12.53 -5.55 11.39
CA SER A 336 -12.11 -5.86 12.76
C SER A 336 -11.38 -7.20 12.83
N SER A 337 -11.86 -8.23 12.13
CA SER A 337 -11.21 -9.55 12.11
C SER A 337 -9.77 -9.58 11.57
N GLU A 338 -9.28 -8.51 10.95
CA GLU A 338 -7.92 -8.39 10.41
C GLU A 338 -6.94 -7.74 11.39
N VAL A 339 -7.44 -7.09 12.44
CA VAL A 339 -6.63 -6.35 13.42
C VAL A 339 -5.55 -7.24 14.03
N GLY A 340 -4.30 -6.79 14.04
CA GLY A 340 -3.18 -7.50 14.65
C GLY A 340 -2.73 -8.76 13.91
N PHE A 341 -2.99 -8.96 12.61
CA PHE A 341 -2.26 -9.99 11.85
C PHE A 341 -0.75 -9.76 11.92
N TYR A 342 -0.32 -8.53 11.63
CA TYR A 342 0.98 -8.01 12.02
C TYR A 342 0.82 -6.85 13.00
N ALA A 343 1.82 -6.64 13.83
CA ALA A 343 1.88 -5.55 14.80
C ALA A 343 3.33 -5.12 15.04
N THR A 344 3.53 -4.14 15.90
CA THR A 344 4.86 -3.69 16.33
C THR A 344 5.01 -3.86 17.84
N ARG A 345 6.10 -4.51 18.26
CA ARG A 345 6.45 -4.74 19.65
C ARG A 345 7.52 -3.74 20.11
N PHE A 346 7.35 -3.25 21.33
CA PHE A 346 8.19 -2.27 22.01
C PHE A 346 8.79 -2.88 23.29
N SER A 347 9.98 -2.44 23.69
CA SER A 347 10.64 -2.86 24.94
C SER A 347 9.99 -2.28 26.19
N LYS A 348 9.29 -1.16 26.03
CA LYS A 348 8.64 -0.40 27.10
C LYS A 348 7.15 -0.25 26.85
N ILE A 349 6.43 -0.02 27.95
CA ILE A 349 5.03 0.38 27.90
C ILE A 349 4.95 1.77 27.26
N ILE A 350 4.09 1.90 26.26
CA ILE A 350 3.79 3.17 25.61
C ILE A 350 2.45 3.66 26.15
N HIS A 351 2.37 4.91 26.61
CA HIS A 351 1.15 5.48 27.19
C HIS A 351 0.46 6.48 26.27
N ASN A 352 1.18 7.06 25.31
CA ASN A 352 0.70 8.14 24.46
C ASN A 352 1.52 8.24 23.15
N GLU A 353 1.11 9.15 22.27
CA GLU A 353 1.72 9.37 20.96
C GLU A 353 3.16 9.91 21.04
N GLU A 354 3.50 10.71 22.06
CA GLU A 354 4.85 11.24 22.25
C GLU A 354 5.84 10.12 22.60
N GLU A 355 5.43 9.22 23.48
CA GLU A 355 6.19 8.01 23.83
C GLU A 355 6.33 7.06 22.63
N LEU A 356 5.27 6.90 21.83
CA LEU A 356 5.33 6.12 20.58
C LEU A 356 6.38 6.69 19.63
N ILE A 357 6.32 7.99 19.35
CA ILE A 357 7.27 8.68 18.45
C ILE A 357 8.69 8.55 18.98
N SER A 358 8.89 8.72 20.29
CA SER A 358 10.19 8.58 20.95
C SER A 358 10.76 7.17 20.80
N ALA A 359 9.93 6.14 20.98
CA ALA A 359 10.34 4.74 20.83
C ALA A 359 10.67 4.40 19.36
N LEU A 360 9.83 4.83 18.42
CA LEU A 360 10.08 4.68 16.98
C LEU A 360 11.40 5.36 16.57
N ARG A 361 11.67 6.57 17.07
CA ARG A 361 12.89 7.34 16.80
C ARG A 361 14.13 6.69 17.40
N ALA A 362 14.00 6.06 18.57
CA ALA A 362 15.05 5.24 19.18
C ALA A 362 15.29 3.90 18.46
N GLY A 363 14.40 3.52 17.53
CA GLY A 363 14.42 2.22 16.89
C GLY A 363 14.00 1.08 17.83
N ASP A 364 13.31 1.39 18.92
CA ASP A 364 12.68 0.42 19.82
C ASP A 364 11.36 -0.06 19.22
N ALA A 365 11.45 -0.71 18.06
CA ALA A 365 10.30 -1.18 17.33
C ALA A 365 10.66 -2.47 16.59
N VAL A 366 9.94 -3.55 16.92
CA VAL A 366 10.13 -4.86 16.30
C VAL A 366 8.84 -5.28 15.61
N PRO A 367 8.82 -5.41 14.27
CA PRO A 367 7.66 -5.93 13.57
C PRO A 367 7.45 -7.41 13.93
N VAL A 368 6.21 -7.80 14.24
CA VAL A 368 5.85 -9.16 14.64
C VAL A 368 4.66 -9.68 13.86
N ASP A 369 4.72 -10.94 13.43
CA ASP A 369 3.54 -11.73 13.06
C ASP A 369 2.82 -12.11 14.34
N TYR A 370 1.79 -11.33 14.68
CA TYR A 370 1.20 -11.37 16.02
C TYR A 370 0.21 -12.52 16.15
N ARG A 371 -0.74 -12.64 15.22
CA ARG A 371 -1.76 -13.70 15.26
C ARG A 371 -1.23 -15.11 15.00
N ASN A 372 -0.19 -15.28 14.17
CA ASN A 372 0.31 -16.63 13.88
C ASN A 372 1.34 -17.14 14.91
N ASN A 373 1.85 -16.28 15.80
CA ASN A 373 2.81 -16.65 16.84
C ASN A 373 2.23 -16.69 18.27
N GLN A 374 0.90 -16.68 18.41
CA GLN A 374 0.23 -16.85 19.71
C GLN A 374 0.00 -18.31 20.10
#